data_AF-A0A9D7CY98-F1
#
_entry.id   AF-A0A9D7CY98-F1
#
_cell.length_a   1.000
_cell.length_b   1.000
_cell.length_c   1.000
_cell.angle_alpha   90.00
_cell.angle_beta   90.00
_cell.angle_gamma   90.00
#
_symmetry.space_group_name_H-M   'P 1'
#
loop_
_entity.id
_entity.type
_entity.pdbx_description
1 polymer ?
#
loop_
_entity_poly.entity_id
_entity_poly.type
_entity_poly.pdbx_seq_one_letter_code
_entity_poly.pdbx_strand_id
1 'polypeptide(L)'
;MPDPTEGVLRAVPEGSLSLSKAEADGILEIAFLAIAADRKLHDEELVAFRAVAGRLRQLSGSAAAPTVSDRDFELILERFGPDLDREVAEEHLRARGAELTRPEARKLAYKVAYALALCDLETSDEEFEFDLQLIDALALTTEEADALEDEVLDAFQDIPE
;
A
#
# COMPACT_ATOMS: atom_id res chain seq x y z
N MET A 1 9.55 15.00 14.14
CA MET A 1 9.25 13.59 13.85
C MET A 1 9.54 13.39 12.38
N PRO A 2 10.17 12.26 12.01
CA PRO A 2 10.39 11.93 10.62
C PRO A 2 9.05 11.95 9.86
N ASP A 3 9.05 12.40 8.61
CA ASP A 3 7.85 12.45 7.77
C ASP A 3 7.43 11.01 7.43
N PRO A 4 6.24 10.53 7.87
CA PRO A 4 5.80 9.16 7.60
C PRO A 4 5.74 8.88 6.08
N THR A 5 5.47 9.91 5.28
CA THR A 5 5.52 9.84 3.81
C THR A 5 6.90 9.42 3.30
N GLU A 6 7.98 9.87 3.95
CA GLU A 6 9.34 9.54 3.54
C GLU A 6 9.67 8.06 3.84
N GLY A 7 9.23 7.55 4.99
CA GLY A 7 9.37 6.12 5.33
C GLY A 7 8.66 5.22 4.33
N VAL A 8 7.41 5.55 4.00
CA VAL A 8 6.64 4.81 2.98
C VAL A 8 7.31 4.86 1.61
N LEU A 9 7.78 6.02 1.18
CA LEU A 9 8.45 6.14 -0.12
C LEU A 9 9.76 5.35 -0.20
N ARG A 10 10.50 5.23 0.91
CA ARG A 10 11.72 4.40 0.99
C ARG A 10 11.42 2.91 0.98
N ALA A 11 10.30 2.49 1.55
CA ALA A 11 9.84 1.10 1.46
C ALA A 11 9.52 0.67 0.01
N VAL A 12 9.21 1.63 -0.87
CA VAL A 12 8.86 1.41 -2.28
C VAL A 12 10.08 1.60 -3.21
N PRO A 13 10.49 0.56 -3.98
CA PRO A 13 11.70 0.60 -4.80
C PRO A 13 11.72 1.71 -5.87
N GLU A 14 12.91 2.24 -6.16
CA GLU A 14 13.14 3.42 -7.02
C GLU A 14 13.24 3.16 -8.54
N GLY A 15 13.38 1.93 -9.01
CA GLY A 15 13.49 1.73 -10.47
C GLY A 15 13.93 0.36 -10.98
N SER A 16 14.15 -0.63 -10.13
CA SER A 16 14.44 -1.99 -10.58
C SER A 16 13.20 -2.78 -10.97
N LEU A 17 12.01 -2.38 -10.48
CA LEU A 17 10.76 -3.09 -10.71
C LEU A 17 9.89 -2.34 -11.72
N SER A 18 9.64 -2.97 -12.87
CA SER A 18 8.60 -2.51 -13.80
C SER A 18 7.30 -3.25 -13.52
N LEU A 19 6.24 -2.47 -13.29
CA LEU A 19 4.89 -2.96 -13.09
C LEU A 19 4.08 -2.79 -14.38
N SER A 20 3.12 -3.66 -14.60
CA SER A 20 2.02 -3.39 -15.52
C SER A 20 1.04 -2.40 -14.89
N LYS A 21 0.23 -1.75 -15.71
CA LYS A 21 -0.85 -0.88 -15.21
C LYS A 21 -1.81 -1.62 -14.29
N ALA A 22 -2.11 -2.89 -14.59
CA ALA A 22 -2.99 -3.72 -13.76
C ALA A 22 -2.36 -4.04 -12.40
N GLU A 23 -1.06 -4.35 -12.36
CA GLU A 23 -0.35 -4.57 -11.09
C GLU A 23 -0.29 -3.29 -10.24
N ALA A 24 0.01 -2.14 -10.86
CA ALA A 24 0.03 -0.87 -10.14
C ALA A 24 -1.35 -0.48 -9.60
N ASP A 25 -2.41 -0.66 -10.39
CA ASP A 25 -3.79 -0.44 -9.92
C ASP A 25 -4.17 -1.40 -8.79
N GLY A 26 -3.77 -2.68 -8.88
CA GLY A 26 -4.05 -3.67 -7.84
C GLY A 26 -3.30 -3.41 -6.54
N ILE A 27 -2.02 -3.04 -6.61
CA ILE A 27 -1.24 -2.61 -5.44
C ILE A 27 -1.84 -1.36 -4.81
N LEU A 28 -2.28 -0.40 -5.63
CA LEU A 28 -2.89 0.83 -5.13
C LEU A 28 -4.24 0.59 -4.45
N GLU A 29 -5.04 -0.35 -4.94
CA GLU A 29 -6.30 -0.74 -4.30
C GLU A 29 -6.03 -1.43 -2.95
N ILE A 30 -5.07 -2.36 -2.90
CA ILE A 30 -4.67 -3.01 -1.64
C ILE A 30 -4.16 -1.98 -0.62
N ALA A 31 -3.36 -1.01 -1.07
CA ALA A 31 -2.87 0.09 -0.25
C ALA A 31 -4.01 0.96 0.31
N PHE A 32 -5.06 1.19 -0.48
CA PHE A 32 -6.25 1.90 -0.02
C PHE A 32 -7.04 1.10 1.02
N LEU A 33 -7.19 -0.21 0.82
CA LEU A 33 -7.87 -1.07 1.79
C LEU A 33 -7.13 -1.11 3.13
N ALA A 34 -5.79 -1.00 3.13
CA ALA A 34 -4.98 -0.95 4.34
C ALA A 34 -5.30 0.29 5.20
N ILE A 35 -5.21 1.50 4.62
CA ILE A 35 -5.53 2.75 5.34
C ILE A 35 -7.02 2.90 5.67
N ALA A 36 -7.88 2.13 4.99
CA ALA A 36 -9.32 2.14 5.26
C ALA A 36 -9.76 1.04 6.24
N ALA A 37 -8.83 0.20 6.73
CA ALA A 37 -9.14 -0.96 7.56
C ALA A 37 -9.81 -0.58 8.89
N ASP A 38 -9.32 0.49 9.53
CA ASP A 38 -9.84 1.00 10.81
C ASP A 38 -11.05 1.96 10.63
N ARG A 39 -11.43 2.24 9.37
CA ARG A 39 -12.48 3.16 8.93
C ARG A 39 -12.25 4.64 9.28
N LYS A 40 -11.02 5.04 9.56
CA LYS A 40 -10.63 6.43 9.75
C LYS A 40 -9.46 6.75 8.83
N LEU A 41 -9.72 7.58 7.84
CA LEU A 41 -8.66 8.11 6.98
C LEU A 41 -8.09 9.37 7.64
N HIS A 42 -6.87 9.26 8.15
CA HIS A 42 -6.11 10.38 8.70
C HIS A 42 -5.41 11.16 7.57
N ASP A 43 -5.25 12.48 7.75
CA ASP A 43 -4.64 13.35 6.73
C ASP A 43 -3.21 12.90 6.35
N GLU A 44 -2.46 12.37 7.31
CA GLU A 44 -1.09 11.87 7.12
C GLU A 44 -1.04 10.62 6.23
N GLU A 45 -1.98 9.68 6.43
CA GLU A 45 -2.13 8.49 5.59
C GLU A 45 -2.55 8.85 4.16
N LEU A 46 -3.43 9.84 4.01
CA LEU A 46 -3.85 10.33 2.69
C LEU A 46 -2.69 10.97 1.93
N VAL A 47 -1.83 11.73 2.62
CA VAL A 47 -0.61 12.30 2.03
C VAL A 47 0.36 11.18 1.62
N ALA A 48 0.60 10.20 2.49
CA ALA A 48 1.46 9.04 2.20
C ALA A 48 0.91 8.21 1.04
N PHE A 49 -0.38 7.91 1.04
CA PHE A 49 -1.07 7.17 -0.02
C PHE A 49 -0.98 7.90 -1.37
N ARG A 50 -1.13 9.23 -1.39
CA ARG A 50 -0.94 10.04 -2.60
C ARG A 50 0.49 9.94 -3.15
N ALA A 51 1.48 9.93 -2.28
CA ALA A 51 2.88 9.80 -2.67
C ALA A 51 3.17 8.42 -3.28
N VAL A 52 2.66 7.35 -2.65
CA VAL A 52 2.70 5.97 -3.17
C VAL A 52 2.03 5.88 -4.53
N ALA A 53 0.84 6.46 -4.70
CA ALA A 53 0.12 6.45 -5.96
C ALA A 53 0.94 7.09 -7.09
N GLY A 54 1.62 8.21 -6.80
CA GLY A 54 2.56 8.83 -7.74
C GLY A 54 3.71 7.90 -8.10
N ARG A 55 4.27 7.20 -7.12
CA ARG A 55 5.37 6.26 -7.30
C ARG A 55 4.99 5.02 -8.11
N LEU A 56 3.86 4.39 -7.82
CA LEU A 56 3.37 3.23 -8.58
C LEU A 56 3.06 3.59 -10.04
N ARG A 57 2.59 4.82 -10.30
CA ARG A 57 2.41 5.34 -11.66
C ARG A 57 3.73 5.46 -12.43
N GLN A 58 4.81 5.87 -11.76
CA GLN A 58 6.15 5.89 -12.37
C GLN A 58 6.64 4.47 -12.68
N LEU A 59 6.50 3.53 -11.74
CA LEU A 59 6.92 2.14 -11.92
C LEU A 59 6.12 1.40 -13.01
N SER A 60 4.88 1.82 -13.27
CA SER A 60 4.06 1.32 -14.38
C SER A 60 4.36 1.96 -15.74
N GLY A 61 5.34 2.86 -15.81
CA GLY A 61 5.71 3.56 -17.04
C GLY A 61 4.66 4.55 -17.52
N SER A 62 3.74 4.98 -16.66
CA SER A 62 2.76 6.01 -16.99
C SER A 62 3.50 7.35 -17.14
N ALA A 63 3.40 7.98 -18.31
CA ALA A 63 3.94 9.33 -18.56
C ALA A 63 3.23 10.45 -17.79
N ALA A 64 2.33 10.08 -16.87
CA ALA A 64 1.64 11.00 -15.98
C ALA A 64 2.64 11.69 -15.04
N ALA A 65 2.29 12.90 -14.60
CA ALA A 65 3.11 13.68 -13.68
C ALA A 65 3.45 12.84 -12.43
N PRO A 66 4.68 13.00 -11.88
CA PRO A 66 5.12 12.28 -10.68
C PRO A 66 4.21 12.55 -9.47
N THR A 67 3.48 13.67 -9.50
CA THR A 67 2.51 14.08 -8.50
C THR A 67 1.09 13.81 -9.00
N VAL A 68 0.31 13.04 -8.24
CA VAL A 68 -1.14 12.87 -8.45
C VAL A 68 -1.82 14.21 -8.17
N SER A 69 -2.66 14.73 -9.06
CA SER A 69 -3.42 15.98 -8.82
C SER A 69 -4.53 15.76 -7.79
N ASP A 70 -5.03 16.81 -7.13
CA ASP A 70 -6.11 16.68 -6.14
C ASP A 70 -7.36 16.02 -6.75
N ARG A 71 -7.70 16.41 -7.98
CA ARG A 71 -8.80 15.82 -8.75
C ARG A 71 -8.57 14.34 -9.06
N ASP A 72 -7.36 13.95 -9.47
CA ASP A 72 -7.07 12.54 -9.73
C ASP A 72 -7.09 11.71 -8.44
N PHE A 73 -6.70 12.33 -7.32
CA PHE A 73 -6.72 11.71 -6.01
C PHE A 73 -8.16 11.48 -5.53
N GLU A 74 -9.02 12.49 -5.62
CA GLU A 74 -10.46 12.36 -5.36
C GLU A 74 -11.09 11.24 -6.20
N LEU A 75 -10.76 11.15 -7.49
CA LEU A 75 -11.25 10.06 -8.36
C LEU A 75 -10.76 8.67 -7.94
N ILE A 76 -9.56 8.57 -7.37
CA ILE A 76 -9.03 7.31 -6.81
C ILE A 76 -9.84 6.94 -5.56
N LEU A 77 -10.06 7.90 -4.66
CA LEU A 77 -10.83 7.68 -3.43
C LEU A 77 -12.30 7.33 -3.75
N GLU A 78 -12.93 8.02 -4.71
CA GLU A 78 -14.28 7.70 -5.17
C GLU A 78 -14.38 6.33 -5.85
N ARG A 79 -13.30 5.87 -6.49
CA ARG A 79 -13.26 4.55 -7.13
C ARG A 79 -13.24 3.42 -6.10
N PHE A 80 -12.57 3.61 -4.97
CA PHE A 80 -12.37 2.56 -3.96
C PHE A 80 -13.24 2.71 -2.71
N GLY A 81 -13.72 3.91 -2.40
CA GLY A 81 -14.50 4.24 -1.21
C GLY A 81 -15.96 3.73 -1.11
N PRO A 82 -16.68 3.36 -2.19
CA PRO A 82 -18.05 2.86 -2.09
C PRO A 82 -18.18 1.51 -1.36
N ASP A 83 -17.10 0.73 -1.30
CA ASP A 83 -17.11 -0.70 -0.99
C ASP A 83 -16.24 -1.04 0.24
N LEU A 84 -16.28 -0.18 1.27
CA LEU A 84 -15.52 -0.33 2.53
C LEU A 84 -16.19 -1.24 3.58
N ASP A 85 -17.27 -1.94 3.21
CA ASP A 85 -17.81 -2.98 4.09
C ASP A 85 -16.79 -4.11 4.21
N ARG A 86 -16.56 -4.61 5.43
CA ARG A 86 -15.47 -5.54 5.74
C ARG A 86 -15.48 -6.80 4.86
N GLU A 87 -16.67 -7.34 4.58
CA GLU A 87 -16.84 -8.50 3.70
C GLU A 87 -16.44 -8.17 2.25
N VAL A 88 -16.82 -6.98 1.77
CA VAL A 88 -16.51 -6.53 0.40
C VAL A 88 -15.02 -6.20 0.28
N ALA A 89 -14.43 -5.55 1.28
CA ALA A 89 -13.00 -5.28 1.36
C ALA A 89 -12.17 -6.57 1.33
N GLU A 90 -12.58 -7.62 2.07
CA GLU A 90 -11.92 -8.93 2.04
C GLU A 90 -12.03 -9.61 0.67
N GLU A 91 -13.21 -9.54 0.03
CA GLU A 91 -13.40 -10.07 -1.33
C GLU A 91 -12.52 -9.35 -2.36
N HIS A 92 -12.45 -8.02 -2.28
CA HIS A 92 -11.60 -7.20 -3.14
C HIS A 92 -10.12 -7.49 -2.91
N LEU A 93 -9.69 -7.61 -1.66
CA LEU A 93 -8.32 -7.94 -1.29
C LEU A 93 -7.90 -9.28 -1.89
N ARG A 94 -8.72 -10.33 -1.74
CA ARG A 94 -8.46 -11.64 -2.34
C ARG A 94 -8.45 -11.59 -3.87
N ALA A 95 -9.40 -10.86 -4.47
CA ALA A 95 -9.47 -10.73 -5.92
C ALA A 95 -8.21 -10.06 -6.48
N ARG A 96 -7.76 -8.96 -5.87
CA ARG A 96 -6.52 -8.26 -6.27
C ARG A 96 -5.27 -9.08 -6.00
N GLY A 97 -5.18 -9.72 -4.85
CA GLY A 97 -4.07 -10.64 -4.55
C GLY A 97 -3.94 -11.76 -5.58
N ALA A 98 -5.07 -12.32 -6.06
CA ALA A 98 -5.10 -13.33 -7.11
C ALA A 98 -4.66 -12.80 -8.49
N GLU A 99 -4.97 -11.53 -8.82
CA GLU A 99 -4.54 -10.88 -10.07
C GLU A 99 -3.04 -10.59 -10.09
N LEU A 100 -2.43 -10.35 -8.91
CA LEU A 100 -0.99 -10.18 -8.77
C LEU A 100 -0.29 -11.54 -8.92
N THR A 101 -0.02 -11.95 -10.15
CA THR A 101 0.60 -13.25 -10.43
C THR A 101 2.12 -13.27 -10.24
N ARG A 102 2.77 -12.10 -10.25
CA ARG A 102 4.22 -11.97 -10.08
C ARG A 102 4.61 -11.88 -8.59
N PRO A 103 5.56 -12.71 -8.12
CA PRO A 103 6.03 -12.66 -6.73
C PRO A 103 6.49 -11.27 -6.30
N GLU A 104 7.20 -10.55 -7.17
CA GLU A 104 7.70 -9.21 -6.85
C GLU A 104 6.59 -8.18 -6.69
N ALA A 105 5.49 -8.33 -7.45
CA ALA A 105 4.33 -7.46 -7.33
C ALA A 105 3.54 -7.73 -6.04
N ARG A 106 3.45 -9.00 -5.62
CA ARG A 106 2.87 -9.39 -4.32
C ARG A 106 3.66 -8.83 -3.15
N LYS A 107 4.99 -9.03 -3.17
CA LYS A 107 5.89 -8.52 -2.13
C LYS A 107 5.81 -7.00 -2.04
N LEU A 108 5.74 -6.31 -3.20
CA LEU A 108 5.54 -4.88 -3.21
C LEU A 108 4.17 -4.46 -2.66
N ALA A 109 3.10 -5.18 -3.00
CA ALA A 109 1.77 -4.91 -2.45
C ALA A 109 1.77 -4.98 -0.92
N TYR A 110 2.40 -6.02 -0.38
CA TYR A 110 2.56 -6.20 1.05
C TYR A 110 3.33 -5.04 1.70
N LYS A 111 4.54 -4.73 1.18
CA LYS A 111 5.37 -3.64 1.72
C LYS A 111 4.66 -2.29 1.70
N VAL A 112 3.92 -1.99 0.63
CA VAL A 112 3.17 -0.74 0.50
C VAL A 112 2.06 -0.66 1.55
N ALA A 113 1.27 -1.71 1.69
CA ALA A 113 0.15 -1.75 2.63
C ALA A 113 0.65 -1.67 4.07
N TYR A 114 1.66 -2.46 4.43
CA TYR A 114 2.26 -2.45 5.77
C TYR A 114 2.91 -1.11 6.10
N ALA A 115 3.64 -0.49 5.17
CA ALA A 115 4.23 0.83 5.38
C ALA A 115 3.17 1.92 5.60
N LEU A 116 2.02 1.82 4.93
CA LEU A 116 0.92 2.76 5.12
C LEU A 116 0.22 2.55 6.47
N ALA A 117 0.00 1.31 6.90
CA ALA A 117 -0.50 1.02 8.25
C ALA A 117 0.44 1.58 9.34
N LEU A 118 1.76 1.53 9.12
CA LEU A 118 2.72 2.15 10.05
C LEU A 118 2.70 3.69 10.08
N CYS A 119 1.96 4.37 9.21
CA CYS A 119 1.95 5.84 9.15
C CYS A 119 1.27 6.48 10.36
N ASP A 120 0.22 5.88 10.90
CA ASP A 120 -0.50 6.43 12.05
C ASP A 120 0.17 6.09 13.39
N LEU A 121 1.13 5.14 13.38
CA LEU A 121 1.84 4.59 14.54
C LEU A 121 0.90 3.99 15.63
N GLU A 122 -0.36 3.75 15.29
CA GLU A 122 -1.39 3.18 16.17
C GLU A 122 -1.78 1.79 15.70
N THR A 123 -0.89 0.80 15.89
CA THR A 123 -1.25 -0.62 15.66
C THR A 123 -2.50 -1.01 16.44
N SER A 124 -3.59 -1.25 15.72
CA SER A 124 -4.89 -1.70 16.23
C SER A 124 -5.11 -3.20 16.00
N ASP A 125 -6.08 -3.80 16.72
CA ASP A 125 -6.46 -5.20 16.50
C ASP A 125 -6.97 -5.40 15.06
N GLU A 126 -7.63 -4.39 14.49
CA GLU A 126 -8.13 -4.37 13.12
C GLU A 126 -7.02 -4.42 12.06
N GLU A 127 -5.90 -3.74 12.27
CA GLU A 127 -4.76 -3.79 11.36
C GLU A 127 -4.01 -5.11 11.43
N PHE A 128 -3.90 -5.70 12.62
CA PHE A 128 -3.34 -7.05 12.77
C PHE A 128 -4.21 -8.08 12.04
N GLU A 129 -5.55 -7.97 12.15
CA GLU A 129 -6.45 -8.81 11.36
C GLU A 129 -6.30 -8.57 9.86
N PHE A 130 -6.16 -7.32 9.42
CA PHE A 130 -5.94 -6.98 8.02
C PHE A 130 -4.62 -7.53 7.49
N ASP A 131 -3.53 -7.46 8.27
CA ASP A 131 -2.22 -7.99 7.90
C ASP A 131 -2.28 -9.51 7.66
N LEU A 132 -2.94 -10.26 8.54
CA LEU A 132 -3.16 -11.70 8.35
C LEU A 132 -3.97 -11.98 7.08
N GLN A 133 -5.00 -11.18 6.79
CA GLN A 133 -5.80 -11.30 5.57
C GLN A 133 -4.98 -10.97 4.32
N LEU A 134 -4.08 -9.99 4.41
CA LEU A 134 -3.20 -9.56 3.34
C LEU A 134 -2.15 -10.63 3.01
N ILE A 135 -1.54 -11.25 4.03
CA ILE A 135 -0.60 -12.37 3.87
C ILE A 135 -1.28 -13.53 3.14
N ASP A 136 -2.50 -13.90 3.56
CA ASP A 136 -3.30 -14.95 2.92
C ASP A 136 -3.64 -14.59 1.46
N ALA A 137 -4.16 -13.38 1.23
CA ALA A 137 -4.58 -12.92 -0.11
C ALA A 137 -3.41 -12.85 -1.11
N LEU A 138 -2.22 -12.48 -0.64
CA LEU A 138 -1.01 -12.44 -1.44
C LEU A 138 -0.31 -13.81 -1.53
N ALA A 139 -0.81 -14.82 -0.82
CA ALA A 139 -0.21 -16.14 -0.70
C ALA A 139 1.27 -16.07 -0.31
N LEU A 140 1.58 -15.21 0.68
CA LEU A 140 2.91 -15.09 1.27
C LEU A 140 3.08 -16.10 2.39
N THR A 141 4.29 -16.61 2.56
CA THR A 141 4.64 -17.37 3.76
C THR A 141 4.92 -16.42 4.93
N THR A 142 4.76 -16.88 6.17
CA THR A 142 5.11 -16.09 7.36
C THR A 142 6.56 -15.62 7.31
N GLU A 143 7.49 -16.48 6.90
CA GLU A 143 8.92 -16.13 6.76
C GLU A 143 9.16 -15.02 5.71
N GLU A 144 8.35 -14.98 4.65
CA GLU A 144 8.40 -13.90 3.67
C GLU A 144 7.78 -12.62 4.19
N ALA A 145 6.66 -12.70 4.91
CA ALA A 145 6.03 -11.54 5.53
C ALA A 145 6.99 -10.90 6.54
N ASP A 146 7.52 -11.67 7.49
CA ASP A 146 8.48 -11.21 8.51
C ASP A 146 9.69 -10.50 7.87
N ALA A 147 10.27 -11.08 6.81
CA ALA A 147 11.40 -10.47 6.12
C ALA A 147 11.04 -9.15 5.41
N LEU A 148 9.82 -9.03 4.89
CA LEU A 148 9.34 -7.80 4.26
C LEU A 148 9.00 -6.74 5.31
N GLU A 149 8.45 -7.13 6.45
CA GLU A 149 8.23 -6.24 7.60
C GLU A 149 9.55 -5.63 8.07
N ASP A 150 10.58 -6.46 8.28
CA ASP A 150 11.93 -6.00 8.64
C ASP A 150 12.46 -4.97 7.63
N GLU A 151 12.32 -5.23 6.33
CA GLU A 151 12.72 -4.28 5.28
C GLU A 151 11.95 -2.96 5.33
N VAL A 152 10.68 -2.97 5.72
CA VAL A 152 9.88 -1.75 5.89
C VAL A 152 10.32 -1.02 7.15
N LEU A 153 10.46 -1.72 8.28
CA LEU A 153 10.87 -1.13 9.55
C LEU A 153 12.26 -0.47 9.44
N ASP A 154 13.21 -1.12 8.76
CA ASP A 154 14.52 -0.55 8.47
C ASP A 154 14.40 0.77 7.68
N ALA A 155 13.49 0.84 6.70
CA ALA A 155 13.25 2.04 5.91
C ALA A 155 12.70 3.22 6.75
N PHE A 156 11.99 2.94 7.84
CA PHE A 156 11.47 3.93 8.79
C PHE A 156 12.50 4.32 9.87
N GLN A 157 13.41 3.42 10.26
CA GLN A 157 14.44 3.71 11.27
C GLN A 157 15.56 4.63 10.75
N ASP A 158 15.85 4.58 9.45
CA ASP A 158 16.92 5.36 8.82
C ASP A 158 16.52 6.81 8.45
N ILE A 159 15.42 7.35 8.99
CA ILE A 159 15.00 8.72 8.71
C ILE A 159 15.74 9.67 9.69
N PRO A 160 16.71 10.48 9.23
CA PRO A 160 17.42 11.41 10.11
C PRO A 160 16.48 12.50 10.66
N GLU A 161 16.63 12.84 11.95
CA GLU A 161 15.86 13.89 12.65
C GLU A 161 15.93 15.28 12.00
#